data_AF-A0A950H5F4-F1
#
_entry.id   AF-A0A950H5F4-F1
#
_cell.length_a   1.000
_cell.length_b   1.000
_cell.length_c   1.000
_cell.angle_alpha   90.00
_cell.angle_beta   90.00
_cell.angle_gamma   90.00
#
_symmetry.space_group_name_H-M   'P 1'
#
loop_
_entity.id
_entity.type
_entity.pdbx_description
1 polymer ?
#
loop_
_entity_poly.entity_id
_entity_poly.type
_entity_poly.pdbx_seq_one_letter_code
_entity_poly.pdbx_strand_id
1 'polypeptide(L)'
;MRIQSRAAAAALAVGLTGLTASFDRAARAAEPAGAVQPAAAPTLKRLPAGRDELVFHGESSTKIWPVYLSQAEASHAASLQFALLNAVVVLPERSSLTVVVNGRPFPALPVHSADKTTILSVRMPPGALTAGVNKVQVSTTLAHRVDCTVPATYELWAQLDPARTGFLIDGAVATVHSLDDLAAEPTADDGATHIHLRMADPLWPDAIARASRLIDALVRRAGLPRPIVDIGPESGQGPGFDVVLTPGSPADAGLENVRVVGRSDGATIARDADTKRLVIVVSGDDDAQLDAAIDAIDGGGAKSSAAKTERASAVEHGFRRSFGDLGLVAEGFAGRRFAATARIDLPADFFPVSSEKARLVIDGGHSNAVGRDSELRVSVNGALAASLPLAAGKGEHFERRGLELPLRLFHPGANELAIEAITASPLDQQCDLSAQSREARLTLAATSELDFPSFTRLATVPRIPLTAGTPDQHLQHLYLGSLDRDTVGAALTILANAAPPSGVEPPVLHPEPPVESDAPGLVVASYGQIPEGLASQLSEVAAPPAPADAATAAAPVGGETAAPNGADATALETGIAARAGEALARVGRLGD
;
A
#
# COMPACT_ATOMS: atom_id res chain seq x y z
N MET A 1 -40.04 -79.65 9.38
CA MET A 1 -41.16 -79.35 10.30
C MET A 1 -40.77 -79.86 11.70
N ARG A 2 -40.58 -78.97 12.71
CA ARG A 2 -40.55 -79.14 14.20
C ARG A 2 -39.81 -80.37 14.84
N ILE A 3 -39.14 -80.34 16.02
CA ILE A 3 -38.65 -79.30 16.99
C ILE A 3 -37.61 -79.90 17.99
N GLN A 4 -36.90 -79.01 18.74
CA GLN A 4 -35.97 -79.04 19.92
C GLN A 4 -36.00 -80.21 20.97
N SER A 5 -35.08 -80.38 21.98
CA SER A 5 -34.77 -79.48 23.16
C SER A 5 -33.69 -80.09 24.15
N ARG A 6 -32.76 -79.31 24.80
CA ARG A 6 -32.62 -78.79 26.22
C ARG A 6 -32.64 -79.82 27.41
N ALA A 7 -31.98 -79.70 28.60
CA ALA A 7 -30.90 -78.89 29.26
C ALA A 7 -30.49 -79.60 30.62
N ALA A 8 -29.79 -79.15 31.71
CA ALA A 8 -29.09 -77.93 32.24
C ALA A 8 -28.29 -78.23 33.59
N ALA A 9 -27.50 -77.27 34.14
CA ALA A 9 -27.00 -77.10 35.55
C ALA A 9 -25.89 -78.04 36.15
N ALA A 10 -25.18 -77.81 37.30
CA ALA A 10 -24.64 -76.61 38.04
C ALA A 10 -23.74 -76.97 39.29
N ALA A 11 -23.21 -75.97 40.05
CA ALA A 11 -22.63 -75.95 41.45
C ALA A 11 -21.10 -76.11 41.75
N LEU A 12 -20.66 -75.71 42.97
CA LEU A 12 -19.29 -75.27 43.39
C LEU A 12 -18.51 -76.18 44.39
N ALA A 13 -17.16 -76.14 44.35
CA ALA A 13 -16.22 -76.21 45.50
C ALA A 13 -14.77 -75.76 45.09
N VAL A 14 -13.86 -75.45 46.04
CA VAL A 14 -12.55 -74.80 45.78
C VAL A 14 -11.36 -75.48 46.53
N GLY A 15 -10.17 -75.55 45.91
CA GLY A 15 -8.92 -75.89 46.62
C GLY A 15 -7.62 -75.98 45.77
N LEU A 16 -6.79 -74.93 45.82
CA LEU A 16 -5.31 -74.89 45.61
C LEU A 16 -4.64 -75.70 44.47
N THR A 17 -4.05 -75.01 43.47
CA THR A 17 -2.64 -75.23 43.02
C THR A 17 -2.16 -74.22 41.96
N GLY A 18 -0.84 -74.00 41.88
CA GLY A 18 -0.12 -73.60 40.64
C GLY A 18 -0.10 -72.11 40.23
N LEU A 19 1.10 -71.50 40.17
CA LEU A 19 1.29 -70.21 39.49
C LEU A 19 1.56 -70.42 37.98
N THR A 20 0.61 -70.03 37.13
CA THR A 20 0.88 -69.63 35.73
C THR A 20 -0.05 -68.48 35.35
N ALA A 21 0.28 -67.26 35.79
CA ALA A 21 -0.52 -66.06 35.50
C ALA A 21 -0.12 -65.46 34.15
N SER A 22 -0.93 -65.73 33.12
CA SER A 22 -0.79 -65.08 31.81
C SER A 22 -1.10 -63.57 31.89
N PHE A 23 -0.49 -62.78 31.00
CA PHE A 23 -0.77 -61.36 30.86
C PHE A 23 -2.16 -61.12 30.26
N ASP A 24 -3.16 -60.85 31.11
CA ASP A 24 -4.41 -60.23 30.69
C ASP A 24 -4.43 -58.76 31.17
N ARG A 25 -4.05 -57.86 30.25
CA ARG A 25 -3.82 -56.44 30.55
C ARG A 25 -5.14 -55.70 30.55
N ALA A 26 -5.75 -55.53 31.72
CA ALA A 26 -7.01 -54.82 31.90
C ALA A 26 -7.06 -53.52 31.08
N ALA A 27 -7.99 -53.47 30.13
CA ALA A 27 -8.17 -52.36 29.20
C ALA A 27 -8.78 -51.15 29.92
N ARG A 28 -7.95 -50.41 30.66
CA ARG A 28 -8.29 -49.08 31.17
C ARG A 28 -8.51 -48.18 29.96
N ALA A 29 -9.78 -47.87 29.68
CA ALA A 29 -10.17 -47.01 28.56
C ALA A 29 -9.35 -45.71 28.62
N ALA A 30 -8.69 -45.38 27.52
CA ALA A 30 -8.00 -44.11 27.40
C ALA A 30 -9.06 -43.01 27.38
N GLU A 31 -9.04 -42.18 28.43
CA GLU A 31 -9.73 -40.90 28.45
C GLU A 31 -9.29 -40.13 27.19
N PRO A 32 -10.21 -39.64 26.35
CA PRO A 32 -9.84 -39.08 25.05
C PRO A 32 -8.93 -37.89 25.27
N ALA A 33 -7.69 -37.98 24.77
CA ALA A 33 -6.71 -36.91 24.89
C ALA A 33 -7.35 -35.60 24.42
N GLY A 34 -7.40 -34.61 25.32
CA GLY A 34 -8.22 -33.40 25.16
C GLY A 34 -7.98 -32.81 23.78
N ALA A 35 -9.07 -32.67 22.99
CA ALA A 35 -8.97 -32.25 21.61
C ALA A 35 -8.19 -30.94 21.53
N VAL A 36 -7.01 -30.99 20.90
CA VAL A 36 -6.18 -29.81 20.68
C VAL A 36 -7.04 -28.83 19.90
N GLN A 37 -7.42 -27.74 20.56
CA GLN A 37 -8.19 -26.69 19.91
C GLN A 37 -7.41 -26.24 18.67
N PRO A 38 -8.04 -26.16 17.48
CA PRO A 38 -7.34 -25.75 16.27
C PRO A 38 -6.72 -24.38 16.55
N ALA A 39 -5.40 -24.28 16.42
CA ALA A 39 -4.69 -23.04 16.64
C ALA A 39 -5.34 -21.95 15.79
N ALA A 40 -5.68 -20.81 16.42
CA ALA A 40 -6.36 -19.74 15.71
C ALA A 40 -5.53 -19.33 14.49
N ALA A 41 -6.20 -19.24 13.33
CA ALA A 41 -5.53 -18.99 12.06
C ALA A 41 -4.67 -17.71 12.15
N PRO A 42 -3.46 -17.72 11.58
CA PRO A 42 -2.57 -16.57 11.67
C PRO A 42 -3.19 -15.36 10.98
N THR A 43 -3.16 -14.22 11.65
CA THR A 43 -3.72 -12.96 11.12
C THR A 43 -2.66 -12.27 10.27
N LEU A 44 -3.01 -11.87 9.04
CA LEU A 44 -2.10 -11.13 8.17
C LEU A 44 -2.18 -9.63 8.48
N LYS A 45 -1.14 -9.09 9.11
CA LYS A 45 -0.92 -7.65 9.22
C LYS A 45 -0.26 -7.16 7.92
N ARG A 46 -1.10 -6.75 6.96
CA ARG A 46 -0.69 -6.31 5.61
C ARG A 46 0.27 -5.12 5.66
N LEU A 47 1.06 -4.93 4.60
CA LEU A 47 1.83 -3.69 4.43
C LEU A 47 0.88 -2.50 4.20
N PRO A 48 1.22 -1.29 4.68
CA PRO A 48 0.41 -0.08 4.54
C PRO A 48 0.54 0.55 3.15
N ALA A 49 0.28 -0.23 2.10
CA ALA A 49 0.67 0.11 0.73
C ALA A 49 -0.39 -0.35 -0.30
N GLY A 50 -0.74 0.53 -1.23
CA GLY A 50 -1.58 0.20 -2.37
C GLY A 50 -0.90 -0.68 -3.41
N ARG A 51 -1.68 -1.16 -4.37
CA ARG A 51 -1.22 -2.06 -5.44
C ARG A 51 -0.04 -1.50 -6.26
N ASP A 52 -0.05 -0.22 -6.55
CA ASP A 52 0.98 0.44 -7.38
C ASP A 52 2.21 0.84 -6.56
N GLU A 53 1.99 1.17 -5.28
CA GLU A 53 3.05 1.29 -4.28
C GLU A 53 3.82 -0.01 -4.12
N LEU A 54 3.20 -1.17 -4.40
CA LEU A 54 3.83 -2.50 -4.35
C LEU A 54 4.43 -3.00 -5.70
N VAL A 55 4.57 -2.16 -6.73
CA VAL A 55 5.27 -2.50 -7.98
C VAL A 55 6.71 -1.99 -7.99
N PHE A 56 7.66 -2.88 -8.24
CA PHE A 56 9.07 -2.61 -8.46
C PHE A 56 9.38 -2.68 -9.97
N HIS A 57 10.21 -1.76 -10.47
CA HIS A 57 10.55 -1.65 -11.90
C HIS A 57 12.07 -1.52 -12.10
N GLY A 58 12.59 -2.05 -13.21
CA GLY A 58 14.02 -1.97 -13.53
C GLY A 58 14.86 -3.10 -12.92
N GLU A 59 16.19 -2.95 -12.98
CA GLU A 59 17.13 -3.96 -12.48
C GLU A 59 17.47 -3.82 -11.00
N SER A 60 17.39 -2.61 -10.43
CA SER A 60 17.36 -2.38 -8.99
C SER A 60 16.19 -1.44 -8.67
N SER A 61 15.45 -1.77 -7.63
CA SER A 61 14.36 -0.95 -7.10
C SER A 61 14.20 -1.24 -5.61
N THR A 62 14.12 -0.19 -4.80
CA THR A 62 13.93 -0.27 -3.35
C THR A 62 12.70 0.51 -2.93
N LYS A 63 11.92 -0.06 -2.02
CA LYS A 63 10.81 0.61 -1.33
C LYS A 63 10.87 0.33 0.16
N ILE A 64 10.23 1.17 0.94
CA ILE A 64 10.19 1.14 2.40
C ILE A 64 8.74 1.37 2.82
N TRP A 65 8.34 0.79 3.95
CA TRP A 65 7.07 1.10 4.62
C TRP A 65 7.22 1.16 6.16
N PRO A 66 6.41 1.98 6.86
CA PRO A 66 6.42 2.10 8.31
C PRO A 66 5.28 1.25 8.91
N VAL A 67 5.58 0.02 9.33
CA VAL A 67 4.55 -0.91 9.80
C VAL A 67 4.38 -0.79 11.31
N TYR A 68 3.24 -0.26 11.77
CA TYR A 68 2.88 -0.30 13.19
C TYR A 68 2.50 -1.72 13.62
N LEU A 69 3.08 -2.16 14.73
CA LEU A 69 2.73 -3.39 15.45
C LEU A 69 2.48 -3.05 16.92
N SER A 70 1.35 -3.48 17.48
CA SER A 70 1.16 -3.50 18.93
C SER A 70 2.21 -4.39 19.62
N GLN A 71 2.34 -4.26 20.95
CA GLN A 71 3.26 -5.11 21.73
C GLN A 71 3.00 -6.61 21.52
N ALA A 72 1.74 -7.00 21.35
CA ALA A 72 1.35 -8.38 21.13
C ALA A 72 1.57 -8.86 19.69
N GLU A 73 1.35 -8.02 18.66
CA GLU A 73 1.71 -8.36 17.28
C GLU A 73 3.24 -8.54 17.16
N ALA A 74 4.03 -7.61 17.71
CA ALA A 74 5.49 -7.66 17.67
C ALA A 74 6.08 -8.90 18.36
N SER A 75 5.39 -9.50 19.34
CA SER A 75 5.81 -10.74 20.00
C SER A 75 5.32 -12.03 19.33
N HIS A 76 4.28 -11.97 18.49
CA HIS A 76 3.67 -13.14 17.83
C HIS A 76 3.85 -13.17 16.29
N ALA A 77 4.45 -12.14 15.70
CA ALA A 77 4.80 -12.10 14.28
C ALA A 77 5.88 -13.15 13.94
N ALA A 78 5.45 -14.30 13.41
CA ALA A 78 6.33 -15.45 13.14
C ALA A 78 7.07 -15.36 11.79
N SER A 79 6.48 -14.70 10.79
CA SER A 79 7.10 -14.47 9.48
C SER A 79 6.57 -13.24 8.76
N LEU A 80 7.39 -12.68 7.87
CA LEU A 80 6.99 -11.69 6.88
C LEU A 80 6.78 -12.41 5.54
N GLN A 81 5.56 -12.29 5.00
CA GLN A 81 5.08 -12.98 3.80
C GLN A 81 5.03 -12.02 2.61
N PHE A 82 5.38 -12.53 1.43
CA PHE A 82 5.35 -11.83 0.15
C PHE A 82 4.56 -12.64 -0.88
N ALA A 83 3.48 -12.07 -1.41
CA ALA A 83 2.71 -12.66 -2.50
C ALA A 83 3.19 -12.08 -3.84
N LEU A 84 4.23 -12.69 -4.41
CA LEU A 84 4.99 -12.16 -5.54
C LEU A 84 4.46 -12.63 -6.89
N LEU A 85 4.37 -11.72 -7.86
CA LEU A 85 4.29 -11.98 -9.30
C LEU A 85 5.42 -11.18 -10.00
N ASN A 86 5.98 -11.65 -11.10
CA ASN A 86 7.00 -10.89 -11.86
C ASN A 86 6.87 -11.07 -13.38
N ALA A 87 7.53 -10.20 -14.14
CA ALA A 87 7.54 -10.28 -15.60
C ALA A 87 8.12 -11.62 -16.09
N VAL A 88 7.57 -12.16 -17.18
CA VAL A 88 8.00 -13.44 -17.79
C VAL A 88 9.42 -13.38 -18.39
N VAL A 89 9.94 -12.17 -18.58
CA VAL A 89 11.31 -11.90 -19.08
C VAL A 89 12.38 -11.96 -17.98
N VAL A 90 12.02 -12.05 -16.70
CA VAL A 90 12.95 -12.15 -15.57
C VAL A 90 13.70 -13.50 -15.59
N LEU A 91 14.99 -13.47 -15.24
CA LEU A 91 15.88 -14.62 -15.11
C LEU A 91 16.01 -15.03 -13.62
N PRO A 92 15.38 -16.13 -13.17
CA PRO A 92 15.30 -16.48 -11.75
C PRO A 92 16.66 -16.70 -11.06
N GLU A 93 17.62 -17.27 -11.78
CA GLU A 93 18.95 -17.65 -11.27
C GLU A 93 19.80 -16.44 -10.85
N ARG A 94 19.40 -15.23 -11.27
CA ARG A 94 20.09 -13.96 -11.03
C ARG A 94 19.15 -12.84 -10.58
N SER A 95 17.93 -13.17 -10.18
CA SER A 95 16.92 -12.21 -9.71
C SER A 95 16.45 -12.54 -8.30
N SER A 96 16.47 -11.57 -7.40
CA SER A 96 16.22 -11.78 -5.97
C SER A 96 15.51 -10.60 -5.31
N LEU A 97 14.62 -10.92 -4.38
CA LEU A 97 13.98 -9.98 -3.46
C LEU A 97 14.70 -10.07 -2.11
N THR A 98 15.17 -8.94 -1.61
CA THR A 98 15.86 -8.83 -0.31
C THR A 98 15.05 -7.96 0.64
N VAL A 99 15.23 -8.19 1.95
CA VAL A 99 14.41 -7.57 2.99
C VAL A 99 15.30 -7.11 4.14
N VAL A 100 15.06 -5.90 4.62
CA VAL A 100 15.70 -5.33 5.80
C VAL A 100 14.61 -4.80 6.73
N VAL A 101 14.52 -5.31 7.95
CA VAL A 101 13.56 -4.84 8.96
C VAL A 101 14.33 -4.20 10.10
N ASN A 102 14.02 -2.95 10.45
CA ASN A 102 14.70 -2.20 11.51
C ASN A 102 16.24 -2.17 11.35
N GLY A 103 16.72 -2.09 10.10
CA GLY A 103 18.16 -2.14 9.77
C GLY A 103 18.79 -3.54 9.79
N ARG A 104 18.05 -4.59 10.18
CA ARG A 104 18.50 -5.98 10.20
C ARG A 104 18.20 -6.67 8.85
N PRO A 105 19.21 -7.09 8.07
CA PRO A 105 19.00 -7.78 6.80
C PRO A 105 18.58 -9.24 7.01
N PHE A 106 17.85 -9.76 6.03
CA PHE A 106 17.36 -11.15 5.98
C PHE A 106 17.86 -11.87 4.71
N PRO A 107 17.78 -13.22 4.66
CA PRO A 107 18.16 -13.98 3.47
C PRO A 107 17.38 -13.56 2.22
N ALA A 108 18.07 -13.47 1.08
CA ALA A 108 17.48 -13.19 -0.21
C ALA A 108 16.49 -14.30 -0.65
N LEU A 109 15.35 -13.90 -1.20
CA LEU A 109 14.32 -14.76 -1.75
C LEU A 109 14.42 -14.79 -3.30
N PRO A 110 14.27 -15.96 -3.95
CA PRO A 110 14.39 -16.06 -5.41
C PRO A 110 13.14 -15.51 -6.13
N VAL A 111 13.34 -14.65 -7.14
CA VAL A 111 12.24 -14.11 -7.97
C VAL A 111 11.96 -15.07 -9.13
N HIS A 112 10.90 -15.87 -9.01
CA HIS A 112 10.61 -16.99 -9.92
C HIS A 112 9.10 -17.17 -10.19
N SER A 113 8.32 -16.11 -10.03
CA SER A 113 6.85 -16.08 -10.03
C SER A 113 6.29 -15.51 -11.33
N ALA A 114 6.71 -16.08 -12.46
CA ALA A 114 6.30 -15.64 -13.79
C ALA A 114 4.88 -16.10 -14.17
N ASP A 115 4.54 -17.37 -13.89
CA ASP A 115 3.28 -17.97 -14.35
C ASP A 115 2.07 -17.62 -13.49
N LYS A 116 2.29 -17.32 -12.20
CA LYS A 116 1.27 -17.06 -11.18
C LYS A 116 1.88 -16.46 -9.91
N THR A 117 1.05 -15.84 -9.07
CA THR A 117 1.47 -15.38 -7.75
C THR A 117 1.98 -16.53 -6.90
N THR A 118 3.19 -16.42 -6.37
CA THR A 118 3.79 -17.38 -5.44
C THR A 118 3.96 -16.75 -4.07
N ILE A 119 3.73 -17.53 -3.02
CA ILE A 119 4.00 -17.10 -1.64
C ILE A 119 5.46 -17.38 -1.30
N LEU A 120 6.21 -16.32 -0.99
CA LEU A 120 7.54 -16.37 -0.39
C LEU A 120 7.43 -15.91 1.06
N SER A 121 8.33 -16.35 1.95
CA SER A 121 8.25 -15.99 3.38
C SER A 121 9.61 -16.00 4.05
N VAL A 122 9.81 -15.03 4.95
CA VAL A 122 10.99 -14.89 5.78
C VAL A 122 10.58 -15.09 7.24
N ARG A 123 11.18 -16.05 7.95
CA ARG A 123 10.93 -16.23 9.40
C ARG A 123 11.50 -15.06 10.19
N MET A 124 10.68 -14.45 11.04
CA MET A 124 11.11 -13.42 11.98
C MET A 124 11.69 -14.10 13.23
N PRO A 125 12.95 -13.85 13.61
CA PRO A 125 13.48 -14.29 14.89
C PRO A 125 12.99 -13.36 16.02
N PRO A 126 12.90 -13.85 17.28
CA PRO A 126 12.57 -13.01 18.43
C PRO A 126 13.47 -11.75 18.50
N GLY A 127 12.84 -10.59 18.77
CA GLY A 127 13.53 -9.30 18.82
C GLY A 127 13.97 -8.74 17.46
N ALA A 128 13.46 -9.23 16.33
CA ALA A 128 13.55 -8.52 15.05
C ALA A 128 12.57 -7.33 14.96
N LEU A 129 11.48 -7.39 15.72
CA LEU A 129 10.38 -6.45 15.71
C LEU A 129 10.23 -5.80 17.10
N THR A 130 9.74 -4.57 17.11
CA THR A 130 9.43 -3.77 18.31
C THR A 130 7.96 -3.39 18.33
N ALA A 131 7.41 -3.13 19.52
CA ALA A 131 6.14 -2.42 19.64
C ALA A 131 6.28 -1.00 19.04
N GLY A 132 5.23 -0.51 18.39
CA GLY A 132 5.27 0.73 17.61
C GLY A 132 5.61 0.50 16.14
N VAL A 133 6.14 1.51 15.46
CA VAL A 133 6.50 1.41 14.03
C VAL A 133 7.83 0.69 13.81
N ASN A 134 7.80 -0.24 12.86
CA ASN A 134 8.93 -1.00 12.35
C ASN A 134 9.22 -0.55 10.91
N LYS A 135 10.48 -0.23 10.59
CA LYS A 135 10.89 0.14 9.23
C LYS A 135 11.09 -1.13 8.40
N VAL A 136 10.22 -1.38 7.43
CA VAL A 136 10.30 -2.54 6.52
C VAL A 136 10.77 -2.07 5.15
N GLN A 137 12.03 -2.36 4.81
CA GLN A 137 12.58 -2.11 3.48
C GLN A 137 12.59 -3.40 2.66
N VAL A 138 12.19 -3.31 1.39
CA VAL A 138 12.26 -4.38 0.40
C VAL A 138 13.00 -3.86 -0.82
N SER A 139 14.00 -4.61 -1.29
CA SER A 139 14.83 -4.27 -2.44
C SER A 139 14.88 -5.43 -3.43
N THR A 140 14.47 -5.20 -4.68
CA THR A 140 14.50 -6.20 -5.76
C THR A 140 15.68 -5.96 -6.68
N THR A 141 16.48 -7.00 -6.92
CA THR A 141 17.42 -7.06 -8.05
C THR A 141 16.81 -7.96 -9.13
N LEU A 142 16.63 -7.45 -10.35
CA LEU A 142 16.06 -8.20 -11.48
C LEU A 142 17.06 -8.23 -12.65
N ALA A 143 17.12 -9.37 -13.33
CA ALA A 143 17.89 -9.55 -14.56
C ALA A 143 16.99 -10.08 -15.69
N HIS A 144 17.19 -9.63 -16.92
CA HIS A 144 16.46 -10.14 -18.09
C HIS A 144 17.10 -11.42 -18.64
N ARG A 145 16.27 -12.35 -19.13
CA ARG A 145 16.65 -13.74 -19.47
C ARG A 145 17.24 -13.98 -20.87
N VAL A 146 17.38 -12.96 -21.71
CA VAL A 146 17.81 -13.09 -23.13
C VAL A 146 18.36 -11.78 -23.71
N ASP A 147 17.82 -10.63 -23.29
CA ASP A 147 18.28 -9.31 -23.70
C ASP A 147 19.14 -8.70 -22.58
N CYS A 148 20.14 -7.90 -22.97
CA CYS A 148 21.08 -7.24 -22.06
C CYS A 148 21.18 -5.73 -22.35
N THR A 149 20.30 -5.17 -23.16
CA THR A 149 20.29 -3.75 -23.51
C THR A 149 19.57 -2.91 -22.44
N VAL A 150 19.76 -1.59 -22.49
CA VAL A 150 19.08 -0.65 -21.59
C VAL A 150 17.54 -0.64 -21.79
N PRO A 151 16.98 -0.64 -23.03
CA PRO A 151 15.54 -0.72 -23.23
C PRO A 151 14.87 -1.93 -22.56
N ALA A 152 15.49 -3.11 -22.63
CA ALA A 152 14.97 -4.32 -21.99
C ALA A 152 14.84 -4.22 -20.45
N THR A 153 15.57 -3.28 -19.81
CA THR A 153 15.42 -3.04 -18.36
C THR A 153 14.06 -2.42 -18.01
N TYR A 154 13.37 -1.77 -18.94
CA TYR A 154 12.03 -1.20 -18.71
C TYR A 154 10.92 -2.26 -18.76
N GLU A 155 11.18 -3.45 -19.32
CA GLU A 155 10.26 -4.61 -19.27
C GLU A 155 10.35 -5.39 -17.93
N LEU A 156 11.39 -5.14 -17.13
CA LEU A 156 11.57 -5.78 -15.83
C LEU A 156 10.66 -5.16 -14.78
N TRP A 157 9.79 -5.99 -14.21
CA TRP A 157 8.98 -5.64 -13.05
C TRP A 157 8.73 -6.84 -12.12
N ALA A 158 8.45 -6.50 -10.86
CA ALA A 158 7.95 -7.40 -9.83
C ALA A 158 6.82 -6.70 -9.07
N GLN A 159 5.70 -7.37 -8.83
CA GLN A 159 4.54 -6.85 -8.09
C GLN A 159 4.27 -7.73 -6.87
N LEU A 160 4.08 -7.09 -5.71
CA LEU A 160 3.52 -7.74 -4.53
C LEU A 160 2.01 -7.49 -4.46
N ASP A 161 1.25 -8.51 -4.10
CA ASP A 161 -0.19 -8.41 -3.88
C ASP A 161 -0.47 -7.88 -2.45
N PRO A 162 -1.11 -6.69 -2.29
CA PRO A 162 -1.37 -6.09 -0.97
C PRO A 162 -2.23 -6.98 -0.07
N ALA A 163 -3.19 -7.70 -0.65
CA ALA A 163 -4.13 -8.55 0.09
C ALA A 163 -3.43 -9.71 0.81
N ARG A 164 -2.23 -10.11 0.34
CA ARG A 164 -1.50 -11.32 0.74
C ARG A 164 -0.03 -11.09 1.10
N THR A 165 0.37 -9.83 1.34
CA THR A 165 1.75 -9.41 1.68
C THR A 165 1.77 -8.66 3.01
N GLY A 166 2.54 -9.13 3.98
CA GLY A 166 2.54 -8.60 5.35
C GLY A 166 3.07 -9.58 6.40
N PHE A 167 3.03 -9.21 7.67
CA PHE A 167 3.43 -10.09 8.77
C PHE A 167 2.31 -11.08 9.11
N LEU A 168 2.65 -12.36 9.23
CA LEU A 168 1.78 -13.37 9.82
C LEU A 168 1.95 -13.33 11.34
N ILE A 169 0.87 -12.95 12.04
CA ILE A 169 0.76 -12.90 13.49
C ILE A 169 0.11 -14.22 13.96
N ASP A 170 0.82 -15.01 14.76
CA ASP A 170 0.31 -16.28 15.26
C ASP A 170 -0.73 -16.04 16.37
N GLY A 171 -1.95 -16.54 16.16
CA GLY A 171 -3.06 -16.45 17.11
C GLY A 171 -3.97 -15.21 16.92
N ALA A 172 -5.17 -15.29 17.50
CA ALA A 172 -6.15 -14.21 17.47
C ALA A 172 -5.96 -13.28 18.68
N VAL A 173 -5.24 -12.18 18.47
CA VAL A 173 -5.06 -11.13 19.49
C VAL A 173 -6.00 -9.96 19.17
N ALA A 174 -6.86 -9.59 20.12
CA ALA A 174 -7.48 -8.27 20.11
C ALA A 174 -6.44 -7.25 20.58
N THR A 175 -6.01 -6.37 19.68
CA THR A 175 -4.85 -5.47 19.89
C THR A 175 -5.24 -4.05 20.31
N VAL A 176 -6.44 -3.60 19.94
CA VAL A 176 -6.90 -2.23 20.15
C VAL A 176 -7.70 -2.09 21.44
N HIS A 177 -7.12 -1.44 22.45
CA HIS A 177 -7.77 -1.09 23.71
C HIS A 177 -7.77 0.43 24.01
N SER A 178 -6.99 1.21 23.26
CA SER A 178 -6.94 2.67 23.32
C SER A 178 -6.94 3.29 21.92
N LEU A 179 -7.15 4.61 21.81
CA LEU A 179 -6.99 5.32 20.54
C LEU A 179 -5.54 5.29 20.04
N ASP A 180 -4.58 5.24 20.96
CA ASP A 180 -3.14 5.19 20.67
C ASP A 180 -2.75 3.84 19.99
N ASP A 181 -3.63 2.83 20.06
CA ASP A 181 -3.49 1.50 19.44
C ASP A 181 -4.24 1.34 18.11
N LEU A 182 -5.00 2.32 17.58
CA LEU A 182 -5.87 2.10 16.41
C LEU A 182 -5.13 1.59 15.16
N ALA A 183 -3.87 1.97 14.98
CA ALA A 183 -3.01 1.46 13.91
C ALA A 183 -2.70 -0.05 14.03
N ALA A 184 -3.09 -0.70 15.13
CA ALA A 184 -3.07 -2.15 15.31
C ALA A 184 -4.26 -2.88 14.66
N GLU A 185 -5.35 -2.19 14.29
CA GLU A 185 -6.45 -2.81 13.53
C GLU A 185 -5.95 -3.30 12.14
N PRO A 186 -6.48 -4.39 11.57
CA PRO A 186 -6.08 -4.83 10.24
C PRO A 186 -6.57 -3.88 9.15
N THR A 187 -5.69 -3.50 8.22
CA THR A 187 -6.04 -2.81 6.97
C THR A 187 -6.78 -3.74 6.01
N ALA A 188 -7.55 -3.17 5.09
CA ALA A 188 -8.27 -3.92 4.06
C ALA A 188 -7.33 -4.49 2.98
N ASP A 189 -7.88 -5.25 2.02
CA ASP A 189 -7.11 -5.96 0.98
C ASP A 189 -6.40 -5.03 -0.02
N ASP A 190 -6.76 -3.75 -0.05
CA ASP A 190 -6.12 -2.66 -0.79
C ASP A 190 -4.98 -1.96 -0.02
N GLY A 191 -4.65 -2.44 1.19
CA GLY A 191 -3.66 -1.86 2.09
C GLY A 191 -4.08 -0.52 2.71
N ALA A 192 -5.38 -0.18 2.70
CA ALA A 192 -5.90 1.05 3.28
C ALA A 192 -6.54 0.85 4.66
N THR A 193 -6.65 1.94 5.43
CA THR A 193 -7.40 1.95 6.69
C THR A 193 -8.80 2.49 6.41
N HIS A 194 -9.81 1.61 6.30
CA HIS A 194 -11.19 2.01 6.03
C HIS A 194 -11.87 2.50 7.31
N ILE A 195 -12.40 3.72 7.27
CA ILE A 195 -13.04 4.44 8.37
C ILE A 195 -14.49 4.74 7.95
N HIS A 196 -15.46 4.00 8.48
CA HIS A 196 -16.87 4.20 8.14
C HIS A 196 -17.53 5.12 9.15
N LEU A 197 -17.98 6.30 8.72
CA LEU A 197 -18.74 7.22 9.55
C LEU A 197 -20.21 6.76 9.58
N ARG A 198 -20.65 6.21 10.72
CA ARG A 198 -22.04 5.81 10.93
C ARG A 198 -22.91 7.04 11.13
N MET A 199 -23.59 7.48 10.07
CA MET A 199 -24.48 8.65 10.06
C MET A 199 -25.69 8.42 9.14
N ALA A 200 -26.88 8.75 9.63
CA ALA A 200 -28.14 8.66 8.89
C ALA A 200 -28.46 9.96 8.13
N ASP A 201 -29.25 9.85 7.06
CA ASP A 201 -29.71 11.01 6.30
C ASP A 201 -30.83 11.77 7.05
N PRO A 202 -30.97 13.11 6.87
CA PRO A 202 -30.08 13.97 6.08
C PRO A 202 -28.76 14.25 6.82
N LEU A 203 -27.67 14.40 6.07
CA LEU A 203 -26.39 14.85 6.62
C LEU A 203 -26.49 16.34 6.98
N TRP A 204 -26.25 16.67 8.25
CA TRP A 204 -26.35 18.05 8.76
C TRP A 204 -24.99 18.76 8.77
N PRO A 205 -24.90 20.04 8.34
CA PRO A 205 -23.65 20.81 8.27
C PRO A 205 -22.75 20.67 9.52
N ASP A 206 -23.29 20.97 10.71
CA ASP A 206 -22.53 20.94 11.97
C ASP A 206 -22.07 19.54 12.36
N ALA A 207 -22.85 18.51 12.03
CA ALA A 207 -22.50 17.11 12.28
C ALA A 207 -21.31 16.69 11.40
N ILE A 208 -21.24 17.14 10.15
CA ILE A 208 -20.09 16.90 9.26
C ILE A 208 -18.86 17.73 9.70
N ALA A 209 -19.06 18.97 10.18
CA ALA A 209 -18.00 19.80 10.76
C ALA A 209 -17.45 19.29 12.11
N ARG A 210 -18.19 18.42 12.83
CA ARG A 210 -17.67 17.63 13.97
C ARG A 210 -17.02 16.34 13.53
N ALA A 211 -17.65 15.58 12.62
CA ALA A 211 -17.12 14.32 12.15
C ALA A 211 -15.75 14.47 11.47
N SER A 212 -15.55 15.55 10.69
CA SER A 212 -14.26 15.92 10.11
C SER A 212 -13.17 16.10 11.18
N ARG A 213 -13.39 16.98 12.17
CA ARG A 213 -12.47 17.19 13.30
C ARG A 213 -12.17 15.90 14.06
N LEU A 214 -13.17 15.05 14.30
CA LEU A 214 -12.97 13.76 14.97
C LEU A 214 -12.10 12.80 14.13
N ILE A 215 -12.41 12.61 12.85
CA ILE A 215 -11.68 11.69 11.97
C ILE A 215 -10.22 12.14 11.82
N ASP A 216 -10.01 13.43 11.61
CA ASP A 216 -8.70 14.08 11.52
C ASP A 216 -7.88 13.90 12.82
N ALA A 217 -8.49 14.12 14.00
CA ALA A 217 -7.86 13.88 15.30
C ALA A 217 -7.52 12.39 15.54
N LEU A 218 -8.41 11.45 15.18
CA LEU A 218 -8.17 10.01 15.27
C LEU A 218 -7.01 9.58 14.38
N VAL A 219 -6.98 10.06 13.13
CA VAL A 219 -5.92 9.77 12.14
C VAL A 219 -4.57 10.31 12.62
N ARG A 220 -4.51 11.56 13.12
CA ARG A 220 -3.30 12.13 13.74
C ARG A 220 -2.80 11.32 14.92
N ARG A 221 -3.68 11.02 15.88
CA ARG A 221 -3.34 10.42 17.17
C ARG A 221 -2.76 9.01 17.03
N ALA A 222 -3.36 8.21 16.15
CA ALA A 222 -2.92 6.85 15.88
C ALA A 222 -1.83 6.75 14.79
N GLY A 223 -1.72 7.75 13.91
CA GLY A 223 -0.83 7.71 12.75
C GLY A 223 -1.30 6.71 11.68
N LEU A 224 -2.60 6.75 11.34
CA LEU A 224 -3.23 5.76 10.47
C LEU A 224 -2.66 5.81 9.03
N PRO A 225 -2.22 4.68 8.45
CA PRO A 225 -1.75 4.65 7.07
C PRO A 225 -2.92 4.63 6.08
N ARG A 226 -2.81 5.44 5.01
CA ARG A 226 -3.72 5.45 3.86
C ARG A 226 -5.20 5.39 4.28
N PRO A 227 -5.70 6.32 5.10
CA PRO A 227 -7.09 6.34 5.51
C PRO A 227 -8.02 6.57 4.31
N ILE A 228 -9.11 5.82 4.25
CA ILE A 228 -10.23 6.02 3.32
C ILE A 228 -11.48 6.15 4.18
N VAL A 229 -12.32 7.15 3.88
CA VAL A 229 -13.52 7.48 4.65
C VAL A 229 -14.76 7.30 3.78
N ASP A 230 -15.71 6.51 4.25
CA ASP A 230 -17.04 6.34 3.67
C ASP A 230 -18.13 6.57 4.72
N ILE A 231 -19.40 6.73 4.29
CA ILE A 231 -20.50 7.21 5.15
C ILE A 231 -21.78 6.43 4.88
N GLY A 232 -22.48 6.02 5.95
CA GLY A 232 -23.83 5.46 5.88
C GLY A 232 -24.43 5.19 7.26
N PRO A 233 -25.72 4.81 7.35
CA PRO A 233 -26.37 4.53 8.63
C PRO A 233 -26.05 3.12 9.18
N GLU A 234 -25.54 2.23 8.33
CA GLU A 234 -25.34 0.82 8.62
C GLU A 234 -23.98 0.54 9.29
N SER A 235 -23.64 -0.73 9.45
CA SER A 235 -22.26 -1.12 9.77
C SER A 235 -21.41 -1.15 8.48
N GLY A 236 -20.22 -0.53 8.51
CA GLY A 236 -19.25 -0.66 7.44
C GLY A 236 -18.81 -2.10 7.22
N GLN A 237 -18.13 -2.37 6.11
CA GLN A 237 -17.78 -3.73 5.68
C GLN A 237 -16.27 -3.99 5.71
N GLY A 238 -15.89 -5.24 5.91
CA GLY A 238 -14.48 -5.66 5.91
C GLY A 238 -13.63 -5.08 7.05
N PRO A 239 -12.29 -5.23 6.98
CA PRO A 239 -11.35 -4.70 7.96
C PRO A 239 -11.36 -3.16 8.01
N GLY A 240 -11.04 -2.60 9.18
CA GLY A 240 -11.20 -1.17 9.46
C GLY A 240 -12.06 -0.95 10.70
N PHE A 241 -12.54 0.28 10.87
CA PHE A 241 -13.37 0.64 12.03
C PHE A 241 -14.51 1.58 11.68
N ASP A 242 -15.55 1.52 12.50
CA ASP A 242 -16.71 2.40 12.47
C ASP A 242 -16.51 3.58 13.44
N VAL A 243 -16.94 4.78 13.05
CA VAL A 243 -16.94 5.99 13.89
C VAL A 243 -18.39 6.42 14.11
N VAL A 244 -18.77 6.62 15.37
CA VAL A 244 -20.11 7.06 15.78
C VAL A 244 -19.98 8.32 16.64
N LEU A 245 -20.63 9.41 16.22
CA LEU A 245 -20.89 10.58 17.05
C LEU A 245 -22.37 10.54 17.45
N THR A 246 -22.69 10.64 18.73
CA THR A 246 -24.09 10.56 19.19
C THR A 246 -24.40 11.45 20.39
N PRO A 247 -25.50 12.22 20.37
CA PRO A 247 -26.01 12.87 21.58
C PRO A 247 -26.69 11.83 22.49
N GLY A 248 -26.32 11.80 23.76
CA GLY A 248 -26.88 10.86 24.75
C GLY A 248 -26.14 9.52 24.84
N SER A 249 -26.87 8.42 24.97
CA SER A 249 -26.29 7.09 25.22
C SER A 249 -25.86 6.40 23.92
N PRO A 250 -24.75 5.64 23.91
CA PRO A 250 -24.43 4.72 22.82
C PRO A 250 -25.56 3.75 22.45
N ALA A 251 -26.45 3.42 23.39
CA ALA A 251 -27.63 2.60 23.11
C ALA A 251 -28.64 3.31 22.19
N ASP A 252 -28.78 4.63 22.32
CA ASP A 252 -29.72 5.44 21.52
C ASP A 252 -29.25 5.55 20.05
N ALA A 253 -27.95 5.35 19.80
CA ALA A 253 -27.35 5.22 18.47
C ALA A 253 -27.48 3.81 17.84
N GLY A 254 -28.34 2.95 18.38
CA GLY A 254 -28.57 1.59 17.85
C GLY A 254 -27.42 0.61 18.10
N LEU A 255 -26.48 0.93 18.99
CA LEU A 255 -25.28 0.12 19.24
C LEU A 255 -25.54 -1.05 20.22
N GLU A 256 -26.71 -1.67 20.16
CA GLU A 256 -27.19 -2.67 21.13
C GLU A 256 -26.26 -3.89 21.25
N ASN A 257 -25.65 -4.31 20.13
CA ASN A 257 -24.73 -5.44 20.05
C ASN A 257 -23.25 -5.04 20.21
N VAL A 258 -22.95 -3.76 20.47
CA VAL A 258 -21.57 -3.26 20.57
C VAL A 258 -21.03 -3.44 22.00
N ARG A 259 -19.89 -4.12 22.14
CA ARG A 259 -19.27 -4.46 23.42
C ARG A 259 -18.00 -3.65 23.64
N VAL A 260 -17.98 -2.85 24.70
CA VAL A 260 -16.81 -2.05 25.12
C VAL A 260 -15.60 -2.96 25.35
N VAL A 261 -14.50 -2.68 24.65
CA VAL A 261 -13.19 -3.35 24.82
C VAL A 261 -12.14 -2.42 25.41
N GLY A 262 -12.39 -1.11 25.44
CA GLY A 262 -11.46 -0.10 25.92
C GLY A 262 -12.12 1.28 26.09
N ARG A 263 -11.38 2.21 26.68
CA ARG A 263 -11.76 3.63 26.80
C ARG A 263 -10.53 4.50 26.67
N SER A 264 -10.72 5.73 26.23
CA SER A 264 -9.69 6.77 26.17
C SER A 264 -10.36 8.12 26.39
N ASP A 265 -9.56 9.16 26.53
CA ASP A 265 -10.05 10.53 26.71
C ASP A 265 -10.97 10.90 25.52
N GLY A 266 -12.22 11.27 25.81
CA GLY A 266 -13.26 11.57 24.82
C GLY A 266 -13.93 10.39 24.09
N ALA A 267 -13.41 9.16 24.18
CA ALA A 267 -13.90 8.03 23.36
C ALA A 267 -14.09 6.70 24.11
N THR A 268 -15.15 5.98 23.74
CA THR A 268 -15.32 4.55 24.07
C THR A 268 -14.88 3.70 22.88
N ILE A 269 -13.98 2.74 23.12
CA ILE A 269 -13.49 1.78 22.12
C ILE A 269 -14.25 0.47 22.34
N ALA A 270 -14.91 -0.03 21.30
CA ALA A 270 -15.74 -1.22 21.37
C ALA A 270 -15.55 -2.13 20.15
N ARG A 271 -16.12 -3.33 20.20
CA ARG A 271 -16.33 -4.16 19.01
C ARG A 271 -17.79 -4.53 18.85
N ASP A 272 -18.24 -4.46 17.61
CA ASP A 272 -19.53 -4.95 17.15
C ASP A 272 -19.59 -6.47 17.32
N ALA A 273 -20.57 -7.00 18.05
CA ALA A 273 -20.65 -8.44 18.30
C ALA A 273 -21.03 -9.27 17.07
N ASP A 274 -21.58 -8.66 16.02
CA ASP A 274 -22.01 -9.37 14.81
C ASP A 274 -20.95 -9.23 13.71
N THR A 275 -20.56 -8.00 13.36
CA THR A 275 -19.57 -7.74 12.29
C THR A 275 -18.12 -7.90 12.72
N LYS A 276 -17.83 -7.92 14.03
CA LYS A 276 -16.48 -7.95 14.66
C LYS A 276 -15.62 -6.70 14.41
N ARG A 277 -16.09 -5.74 13.61
CA ARG A 277 -15.43 -4.45 13.41
C ARG A 277 -15.25 -3.72 14.74
N LEU A 278 -14.18 -2.96 14.79
CA LEU A 278 -13.95 -2.01 15.86
C LEU A 278 -14.91 -0.82 15.70
N VAL A 279 -15.46 -0.33 16.80
CA VAL A 279 -16.39 0.81 16.81
C VAL A 279 -15.87 1.84 17.80
N ILE A 280 -15.67 3.07 17.34
CA ILE A 280 -15.21 4.22 18.11
C ILE A 280 -16.41 5.13 18.34
N VAL A 281 -16.84 5.23 19.61
CA VAL A 281 -18.04 5.97 19.99
C VAL A 281 -17.64 7.21 20.78
N VAL A 282 -18.04 8.37 20.27
CA VAL A 282 -17.95 9.68 20.93
C VAL A 282 -19.37 10.12 21.28
N SER A 283 -19.59 10.41 22.57
CA SER A 283 -20.91 10.65 23.12
C SER A 283 -20.89 11.74 24.19
N GLY A 284 -21.88 12.62 24.17
CA GLY A 284 -22.13 13.66 25.19
C GLY A 284 -23.60 14.04 25.22
N ASP A 285 -24.11 14.61 26.32
CA ASP A 285 -25.54 14.95 26.43
C ASP A 285 -25.95 16.12 25.51
N ASP A 286 -24.96 16.92 25.09
CA ASP A 286 -25.13 18.10 24.23
C ASP A 286 -23.93 18.31 23.30
N ASP A 287 -24.11 19.24 22.35
CA ASP A 287 -23.12 19.66 21.36
C ASP A 287 -21.78 20.10 21.97
N ALA A 288 -21.80 20.80 23.10
CA ALA A 288 -20.58 21.32 23.74
C ALA A 288 -19.80 20.19 24.46
N GLN A 289 -20.50 19.17 24.98
CA GLN A 289 -19.87 17.94 25.46
C GLN A 289 -19.24 17.14 24.32
N LEU A 290 -19.90 17.05 23.16
CA LEU A 290 -19.35 16.39 21.96
C LEU A 290 -18.10 17.12 21.45
N ASP A 291 -18.14 18.46 21.34
CA ASP A 291 -16.97 19.25 20.96
C ASP A 291 -15.82 19.09 21.98
N ALA A 292 -16.09 19.18 23.28
CA ALA A 292 -15.07 18.96 24.32
C ALA A 292 -14.50 17.53 24.34
N ALA A 293 -15.27 16.52 23.91
CA ALA A 293 -14.79 15.16 23.75
C ALA A 293 -13.85 15.02 22.54
N ILE A 294 -14.13 15.71 21.43
CA ILE A 294 -13.24 15.78 20.26
C ILE A 294 -11.93 16.50 20.62
N ASP A 295 -12.01 17.63 21.33
CA ASP A 295 -10.84 18.38 21.80
C ASP A 295 -9.95 17.54 22.74
N ALA A 296 -10.56 16.69 23.59
CA ALA A 296 -9.83 15.75 24.45
C ALA A 296 -9.17 14.60 23.67
N ILE A 297 -9.71 14.22 22.52
CA ILE A 297 -9.11 13.22 21.62
C ILE A 297 -7.86 13.80 20.96
N ASP A 298 -7.95 15.00 20.36
CA ASP A 298 -6.83 15.65 19.67
C ASP A 298 -5.73 16.10 20.65
N GLY A 299 -6.13 16.80 21.73
CA GLY A 299 -5.23 17.28 22.78
C GLY A 299 -4.54 16.18 23.58
N GLY A 300 -4.99 14.92 23.48
CA GLY A 300 -4.36 13.76 24.11
C GLY A 300 -2.95 13.44 23.59
N GLY A 301 -2.61 13.93 22.39
CA GLY A 301 -1.27 13.88 21.81
C GLY A 301 -0.84 12.50 21.27
N ALA A 302 -0.10 12.50 20.15
CA ALA A 302 0.43 11.29 19.55
C ALA A 302 1.59 10.70 20.38
N LYS A 303 1.27 9.85 21.37
CA LYS A 303 2.26 9.05 22.12
C LYS A 303 2.91 7.98 21.24
N SER A 304 2.19 7.53 20.21
CA SER A 304 2.73 6.70 19.13
C SER A 304 3.59 7.57 18.21
N SER A 305 4.90 7.33 18.15
CA SER A 305 5.80 8.04 17.23
C SER A 305 5.67 7.58 15.76
N ALA A 306 4.56 6.94 15.40
CA ALA A 306 4.35 6.29 14.10
C ALA A 306 4.46 7.25 12.91
N ALA A 307 3.87 8.44 13.04
CA ALA A 307 3.70 9.41 11.96
C ALA A 307 4.98 10.21 11.61
N LYS A 308 6.17 9.67 11.89
CA LYS A 308 7.47 10.34 11.72
C LYS A 308 8.47 9.61 10.80
N THR A 309 8.14 8.44 10.27
CA THR A 309 9.11 7.58 9.58
C THR A 309 9.11 7.74 8.05
N GLU A 310 7.99 8.12 7.42
CA GLU A 310 7.89 8.29 5.95
C GLU A 310 7.07 9.51 5.49
N ARG A 311 6.87 10.51 6.36
CA ARG A 311 6.66 11.87 5.85
C ARG A 311 7.95 12.30 5.14
N ALA A 312 7.82 13.03 4.03
CA ALA A 312 8.98 13.37 3.22
C ALA A 312 9.91 14.30 4.02
N SER A 313 11.20 14.32 3.70
CA SER A 313 12.16 15.06 4.54
C SER A 313 11.91 16.57 4.47
N ALA A 314 11.30 17.13 5.53
CA ALA A 314 10.94 18.53 5.62
C ALA A 314 12.17 19.45 5.52
N VAL A 315 12.13 20.37 4.56
CA VAL A 315 13.24 21.22 4.15
C VAL A 315 13.24 22.54 4.94
N GLU A 316 13.96 22.53 6.05
CA GLU A 316 14.24 23.71 6.88
C GLU A 316 15.38 24.59 6.30
N HIS A 317 15.67 25.73 6.94
CA HIS A 317 16.78 26.60 6.53
C HIS A 317 18.13 25.90 6.68
N GLY A 318 18.88 25.82 5.58
CA GLY A 318 20.18 25.13 5.57
C GLY A 318 20.06 23.60 5.64
N PHE A 319 18.93 23.05 5.18
CA PHE A 319 18.70 21.62 5.10
C PHE A 319 19.83 20.91 4.35
N ARG A 320 20.50 20.00 5.08
CA ARG A 320 21.37 18.98 4.51
C ARG A 320 20.96 17.62 5.04
N ARG A 321 20.83 16.64 4.15
CA ARG A 321 20.50 15.24 4.48
C ARG A 321 21.34 14.29 3.64
N SER A 322 21.81 13.22 4.25
CA SER A 322 22.49 12.14 3.55
C SER A 322 21.49 11.31 2.74
N PHE A 323 22.00 10.52 1.79
CA PHE A 323 21.16 9.57 1.04
C PHE A 323 20.44 8.59 1.99
N GLY A 324 21.10 8.15 3.06
CA GLY A 324 20.50 7.28 4.07
C GLY A 324 19.33 7.93 4.85
N ASP A 325 19.42 9.23 5.14
CA ASP A 325 18.33 9.98 5.77
C ASP A 325 17.13 10.14 4.81
N LEU A 326 17.40 10.30 3.51
CA LEU A 326 16.40 10.40 2.44
C LEU A 326 15.80 9.03 2.03
N GLY A 327 16.16 7.95 2.72
CA GLY A 327 15.69 6.59 2.42
C GLY A 327 16.39 5.92 1.23
N LEU A 328 17.37 6.57 0.61
CA LEU A 328 18.15 6.01 -0.50
C LEU A 328 19.20 5.03 0.02
N VAL A 329 19.30 3.86 -0.64
CA VAL A 329 20.30 2.84 -0.32
C VAL A 329 21.62 3.18 -0.99
N ALA A 330 22.70 3.15 -0.22
CA ALA A 330 24.06 3.22 -0.75
C ALA A 330 24.53 1.82 -1.17
N GLU A 331 24.48 1.54 -2.47
CA GLU A 331 24.86 0.25 -3.03
C GLU A 331 25.81 0.35 -4.24
N GLY A 332 26.55 -0.73 -4.48
CA GLY A 332 27.31 -0.95 -5.70
C GLY A 332 26.42 -1.65 -6.74
N PHE A 333 26.00 -0.91 -7.75
CA PHE A 333 25.09 -1.39 -8.80
C PHE A 333 25.87 -1.99 -9.99
N ALA A 334 25.60 -3.26 -10.30
CA ALA A 334 26.29 -4.03 -11.36
C ALA A 334 25.54 -4.12 -12.70
N GLY A 335 24.28 -3.67 -12.74
CA GLY A 335 23.41 -3.73 -13.92
C GLY A 335 23.68 -2.64 -14.95
N ARG A 336 22.65 -2.25 -15.69
CA ARG A 336 22.66 -1.30 -16.81
C ARG A 336 21.75 -0.09 -16.57
N ARG A 337 20.71 -0.22 -15.76
CA ARG A 337 19.81 0.86 -15.34
C ARG A 337 19.57 0.83 -13.82
N PHE A 338 20.24 1.72 -13.11
CA PHE A 338 19.94 2.04 -11.71
C PHE A 338 18.78 3.05 -11.67
N ALA A 339 17.84 2.88 -10.74
CA ALA A 339 16.80 3.86 -10.46
C ALA A 339 16.52 3.92 -8.96
N ALA A 340 16.58 5.11 -8.38
CA ALA A 340 16.23 5.36 -6.99
C ALA A 340 15.50 6.70 -6.84
N THR A 341 14.57 6.77 -5.89
CA THR A 341 13.68 7.91 -5.71
C THR A 341 13.67 8.34 -4.25
N ALA A 342 13.89 9.63 -4.00
CA ALA A 342 13.72 10.27 -2.70
C ALA A 342 12.56 11.26 -2.74
N ARG A 343 11.94 11.54 -1.60
CA ARG A 343 10.92 12.58 -1.45
C ARG A 343 11.31 13.58 -0.37
N ILE A 344 11.05 14.86 -0.63
CA ILE A 344 11.30 15.97 0.30
C ILE A 344 10.06 16.88 0.37
N ASP A 345 9.77 17.45 1.53
CA ASP A 345 8.65 18.38 1.72
C ASP A 345 9.18 19.81 1.84
N LEU A 346 8.73 20.71 0.96
CA LEU A 346 9.05 22.14 1.02
C LEU A 346 7.89 22.93 1.66
N PRO A 347 8.16 23.93 2.52
CA PRO A 347 7.11 24.76 3.13
C PRO A 347 6.21 25.49 2.11
N ALA A 348 4.95 25.78 2.47
CA ALA A 348 4.02 26.59 1.68
C ALA A 348 4.62 27.89 1.13
N ASP A 349 5.42 28.57 1.96
CA ASP A 349 6.02 29.85 1.64
C ASP A 349 7.32 29.73 0.84
N PHE A 350 7.72 28.53 0.40
CA PHE A 350 8.86 28.33 -0.50
C PHE A 350 8.65 29.07 -1.82
N PHE A 351 9.47 30.10 -2.08
CA PHE A 351 9.45 30.84 -3.33
C PHE A 351 10.71 30.53 -4.17
N PRO A 352 10.58 29.79 -5.30
CA PRO A 352 11.72 29.40 -6.11
C PRO A 352 12.27 30.58 -6.93
N VAL A 353 13.31 31.23 -6.42
CA VAL A 353 14.06 32.26 -7.17
C VAL A 353 14.80 31.59 -8.33
N SER A 354 14.62 32.12 -9.54
CA SER A 354 15.03 31.45 -10.79
C SER A 354 16.55 31.25 -10.98
N SER A 355 17.37 31.99 -10.23
CA SER A 355 18.84 31.88 -10.19
C SER A 355 19.37 30.98 -9.07
N GLU A 356 18.55 30.64 -8.08
CA GLU A 356 18.93 29.78 -6.96
C GLU A 356 18.91 28.29 -7.38
N LYS A 357 19.77 27.48 -6.74
CA LYS A 357 19.92 26.05 -7.04
C LYS A 357 20.19 25.28 -5.76
N ALA A 358 19.48 24.17 -5.56
CA ALA A 358 19.91 23.13 -4.64
C ALA A 358 21.11 22.37 -5.23
N ARG A 359 21.83 21.61 -4.40
CA ARG A 359 23.02 20.87 -4.82
C ARG A 359 22.94 19.43 -4.35
N LEU A 360 22.97 18.48 -5.28
CA LEU A 360 23.19 17.08 -4.96
C LEU A 360 24.70 16.84 -4.95
N VAL A 361 25.27 16.55 -3.78
CA VAL A 361 26.67 16.19 -3.61
C VAL A 361 26.78 14.68 -3.69
N ILE A 362 27.53 14.16 -4.67
CA ILE A 362 27.71 12.72 -4.86
C ILE A 362 29.12 12.30 -4.44
N ASP A 363 29.16 11.35 -3.51
CA ASP A 363 30.34 10.54 -3.22
C ASP A 363 30.11 9.14 -3.82
N GLY A 364 31.12 8.55 -4.47
CA GLY A 364 30.92 7.28 -5.17
C GLY A 364 31.88 7.05 -6.32
N GLY A 365 31.41 6.54 -7.45
CA GLY A 365 32.22 6.39 -8.65
C GLY A 365 31.70 5.33 -9.62
N HIS A 366 32.41 5.13 -10.72
CA HIS A 366 32.12 4.08 -11.69
C HIS A 366 33.36 3.27 -12.06
N SER A 367 33.16 2.02 -12.50
CA SER A 367 34.24 1.18 -13.01
C SER A 367 34.56 1.47 -14.48
N ASN A 368 35.64 0.88 -14.99
CA ASN A 368 36.03 0.95 -16.40
C ASN A 368 35.14 0.13 -17.33
N ALA A 369 34.14 -0.60 -16.82
CA ALA A 369 33.21 -1.38 -17.61
C ALA A 369 32.18 -0.52 -18.37
N VAL A 370 31.99 0.75 -17.98
CA VAL A 370 30.99 1.65 -18.60
C VAL A 370 31.40 2.09 -20.01
N GLY A 371 30.39 2.22 -20.88
CA GLY A 371 30.49 2.66 -22.26
C GLY A 371 30.27 4.16 -22.44
N ARG A 372 30.19 4.61 -23.71
CA ARG A 372 30.05 6.03 -24.07
C ARG A 372 28.69 6.63 -23.74
N ASP A 373 27.66 5.81 -23.77
CA ASP A 373 26.26 6.19 -23.58
C ASP A 373 25.82 6.00 -22.12
N SER A 374 26.79 6.04 -21.19
CA SER A 374 26.56 5.93 -19.74
C SER A 374 26.54 7.31 -19.10
N GLU A 375 25.50 7.59 -18.32
CA GLU A 375 25.29 8.86 -17.61
C GLU A 375 24.49 8.64 -16.33
N LEU A 376 24.71 9.50 -15.34
CA LEU A 376 23.88 9.65 -14.15
C LEU A 376 23.00 10.88 -14.30
N ARG A 377 21.69 10.70 -14.37
CA ARG A 377 20.66 11.73 -14.47
C ARG A 377 20.00 11.98 -13.13
N VAL A 378 19.61 13.22 -12.90
CA VAL A 378 18.80 13.63 -11.76
C VAL A 378 17.62 14.45 -12.27
N SER A 379 16.40 14.00 -11.95
CA SER A 379 15.16 14.69 -12.28
C SER A 379 14.44 15.12 -11.00
N VAL A 380 13.79 16.28 -11.06
CA VAL A 380 12.96 16.83 -9.99
C VAL A 380 11.54 16.98 -10.54
N ASN A 381 10.56 16.36 -9.87
CA ASN A 381 9.15 16.37 -10.28
C ASN A 381 8.96 15.98 -11.76
N GLY A 382 9.67 14.94 -12.20
CA GLY A 382 9.69 14.44 -13.59
C GLY A 382 10.57 15.22 -14.57
N ALA A 383 10.95 16.47 -14.27
CA ALA A 383 11.78 17.30 -15.15
C ALA A 383 13.29 17.05 -14.92
N LEU A 384 14.05 16.83 -16.00
CA LEU A 384 15.51 16.65 -15.91
C LEU A 384 16.19 17.92 -15.36
N ALA A 385 16.81 17.79 -14.19
CA ALA A 385 17.46 18.87 -13.47
C ALA A 385 18.98 18.92 -13.72
N ALA A 386 19.63 17.76 -13.77
CA ALA A 386 21.07 17.62 -14.05
C ALA A 386 21.40 16.28 -14.73
N SER A 387 22.55 16.22 -15.42
CA SER A 387 23.18 14.98 -15.89
C SER A 387 24.70 15.04 -15.70
N LEU A 388 25.30 13.87 -15.43
CA LEU A 388 26.72 13.62 -15.28
C LEU A 388 27.12 12.43 -16.18
N PRO A 389 27.75 12.67 -17.34
CA PRO A 389 28.29 11.61 -18.18
C PRO A 389 29.37 10.80 -17.46
N LEU A 390 29.38 9.48 -17.63
CA LEU A 390 30.36 8.57 -17.04
C LEU A 390 31.51 8.31 -18.03
N ALA A 391 32.75 8.28 -17.54
CA ALA A 391 33.95 8.30 -18.38
C ALA A 391 34.29 6.92 -18.99
N ALA A 392 33.70 6.64 -20.15
CA ALA A 392 33.85 5.38 -20.91
C ALA A 392 35.26 4.77 -20.90
N GLY A 393 35.36 3.50 -20.50
CA GLY A 393 36.62 2.73 -20.49
C GLY A 393 37.64 3.13 -19.41
N LYS A 394 37.27 4.00 -18.46
CA LYS A 394 38.07 4.35 -17.28
C LYS A 394 37.23 4.20 -16.01
N GLY A 395 37.87 3.92 -14.89
CA GLY A 395 37.23 4.10 -13.59
C GLY A 395 37.42 5.55 -13.11
N GLU A 396 36.40 6.13 -12.49
CA GLU A 396 36.47 7.42 -11.80
C GLU A 396 35.91 7.28 -10.38
N HIS A 397 36.60 7.87 -9.40
CA HIS A 397 36.08 8.07 -8.05
C HIS A 397 35.48 9.48 -7.96
N PHE A 398 34.26 9.57 -7.47
CA PHE A 398 33.58 10.83 -7.20
C PHE A 398 33.81 11.21 -5.74
N GLU A 399 34.58 12.28 -5.52
CA GLU A 399 34.71 12.96 -4.22
C GLU A 399 33.91 14.26 -4.27
N ARG A 400 32.79 14.31 -3.52
CA ARG A 400 31.87 15.45 -3.38
C ARG A 400 31.49 16.13 -4.70
N ARG A 401 31.21 15.31 -5.73
CA ARG A 401 30.83 15.76 -7.08
C ARG A 401 29.45 16.42 -7.01
N GLY A 402 29.43 17.75 -7.02
CA GLY A 402 28.20 18.54 -6.96
C GLY A 402 27.48 18.63 -8.30
N LEU A 403 26.20 18.26 -8.33
CA LEU A 403 25.24 18.55 -9.40
C LEU A 403 24.28 19.64 -8.94
N GLU A 404 24.05 20.64 -9.79
CA GLU A 404 23.15 21.75 -9.46
C GLU A 404 21.72 21.46 -9.91
N LEU A 405 20.76 21.56 -8.98
CA LEU A 405 19.33 21.33 -9.22
C LEU A 405 18.60 22.68 -9.15
N PRO A 406 18.10 23.25 -10.28
CA PRO A 406 17.50 24.59 -10.27
C PRO A 406 16.24 24.67 -9.40
N LEU A 407 16.14 25.67 -8.51
CA LEU A 407 15.01 25.74 -7.56
C LEU A 407 13.65 25.87 -8.24
N ARG A 408 13.60 26.44 -9.46
CA ARG A 408 12.38 26.53 -10.30
C ARG A 408 11.71 25.20 -10.69
N LEU A 409 12.35 24.05 -10.45
CA LEU A 409 11.77 22.72 -10.68
C LEU A 409 11.04 22.18 -9.45
N PHE A 410 11.31 22.77 -8.27
CA PHE A 410 10.66 22.45 -7.02
C PHE A 410 9.44 23.36 -6.82
N HIS A 411 8.48 22.89 -6.04
CA HIS A 411 7.29 23.63 -5.62
C HIS A 411 7.05 23.45 -4.10
N PRO A 412 6.15 24.24 -3.47
CA PRO A 412 5.70 23.94 -2.12
C PRO A 412 5.07 22.54 -2.00
N GLY A 413 5.09 21.96 -0.79
CA GLY A 413 4.59 20.61 -0.52
C GLY A 413 5.58 19.50 -0.92
N ALA A 414 5.04 18.31 -1.21
CA ALA A 414 5.83 17.12 -1.51
C ALA A 414 6.48 17.17 -2.90
N ASN A 415 7.80 16.98 -2.96
CA ASN A 415 8.59 16.95 -4.19
C ASN A 415 9.29 15.59 -4.36
N GLU A 416 9.40 15.12 -5.60
CA GLU A 416 10.08 13.87 -5.92
C GLU A 416 11.42 14.12 -6.63
N LEU A 417 12.49 13.53 -6.08
CA LEU A 417 13.85 13.53 -6.62
C LEU A 417 14.17 12.13 -7.15
N ALA A 418 14.15 11.98 -8.47
CA ALA A 418 14.47 10.73 -9.15
C ALA A 418 15.94 10.74 -9.64
N ILE A 419 16.69 9.71 -9.26
CA ILE A 419 18.09 9.49 -9.63
C ILE A 419 18.14 8.23 -10.52
N GLU A 420 18.44 8.41 -11.80
CA GLU A 420 18.54 7.33 -12.79
C GLU A 420 19.98 7.25 -13.29
N ALA A 421 20.60 6.08 -13.33
CA ALA A 421 21.92 5.90 -13.92
C ALA A 421 21.92 4.84 -15.01
N ILE A 422 22.31 5.25 -16.21
CA ILE A 422 22.56 4.36 -17.34
C ILE A 422 24.04 3.96 -17.31
N THR A 423 24.29 2.66 -17.25
CA THR A 423 25.61 2.03 -17.06
C THR A 423 25.88 0.97 -18.14
N ALA A 424 25.42 1.26 -19.36
CA ALA A 424 25.60 0.43 -20.55
C ALA A 424 27.09 0.09 -20.80
N SER A 425 27.39 -1.17 -21.08
CA SER A 425 28.75 -1.66 -21.35
C SER A 425 28.86 -2.24 -22.77
N PRO A 426 30.02 -2.11 -23.45
CA PRO A 426 30.28 -2.85 -24.68
C PRO A 426 30.11 -4.38 -24.54
N LEU A 427 30.27 -4.91 -23.32
CA LEU A 427 30.09 -6.34 -23.02
C LEU A 427 28.62 -6.79 -23.09
N ASP A 428 27.67 -5.87 -22.90
CA ASP A 428 26.24 -6.19 -22.91
C ASP A 428 25.77 -6.70 -24.28
N GLN A 429 26.44 -6.30 -25.37
CA GLN A 429 26.15 -6.78 -26.74
C GLN A 429 26.37 -8.28 -26.92
N GLN A 430 27.17 -8.93 -26.06
CA GLN A 430 27.42 -10.37 -26.10
C GLN A 430 26.36 -11.15 -25.30
N CYS A 431 25.68 -10.48 -24.37
CA CYS A 431 24.67 -11.00 -23.46
C CYS A 431 24.96 -12.38 -22.81
N ASP A 432 26.23 -12.68 -22.53
CA ASP A 432 26.59 -13.92 -21.83
C ASP A 432 26.08 -13.88 -20.39
N LEU A 433 24.96 -14.55 -20.14
CA LEU A 433 24.31 -14.64 -18.84
C LEU A 433 25.18 -15.35 -17.78
N SER A 434 26.16 -16.16 -18.21
CA SER A 434 27.06 -16.95 -17.38
C SER A 434 28.36 -16.20 -17.03
N ALA A 435 28.87 -15.36 -17.92
CA ALA A 435 30.10 -14.57 -17.73
C ALA A 435 29.86 -13.13 -17.23
N GLN A 436 28.61 -12.67 -17.14
CA GLN A 436 28.27 -11.35 -16.57
C GLN A 436 28.77 -11.20 -15.13
N SER A 437 29.68 -10.24 -14.93
CA SER A 437 30.25 -9.92 -13.62
C SER A 437 29.18 -9.46 -12.62
N ARG A 438 29.45 -9.71 -11.33
CA ARG A 438 28.72 -9.15 -10.18
C ARG A 438 29.40 -7.89 -9.61
N GLU A 439 30.50 -7.45 -10.21
CA GLU A 439 31.21 -6.23 -9.80
C GLU A 439 30.39 -4.99 -10.16
N ALA A 440 30.42 -3.99 -9.28
CA ALA A 440 29.69 -2.76 -9.47
C ALA A 440 30.20 -1.97 -10.69
N ARG A 441 29.28 -1.54 -11.56
CA ARG A 441 29.55 -0.57 -12.64
C ARG A 441 29.46 0.86 -12.11
N LEU A 442 28.56 1.11 -11.17
CA LEU A 442 28.37 2.36 -10.44
C LEU A 442 28.36 2.05 -8.93
N THR A 443 28.83 2.97 -8.10
CA THR A 443 28.60 2.95 -6.65
C THR A 443 28.22 4.35 -6.21
N LEU A 444 27.16 4.46 -5.41
CA LEU A 444 26.75 5.71 -4.75
C LEU A 444 26.89 5.50 -3.24
N ALA A 445 27.72 6.33 -2.59
CA ALA A 445 28.01 6.20 -1.17
C ALA A 445 26.95 6.90 -0.31
N ALA A 446 26.75 6.40 0.91
CA ALA A 446 25.79 6.96 1.87
C ALA A 446 26.12 8.41 2.28
N THR A 447 27.37 8.84 2.12
CA THR A 447 27.85 10.20 2.37
C THR A 447 27.51 11.18 1.24
N SER A 448 26.85 10.72 0.16
CA SER A 448 26.17 11.60 -0.78
C SER A 448 25.06 12.38 -0.05
N GLU A 449 24.94 13.67 -0.33
CA GLU A 449 24.10 14.62 0.41
C GLU A 449 23.22 15.44 -0.55
N LEU A 450 21.97 15.70 -0.17
CA LEU A 450 21.21 16.83 -0.71
C LEU A 450 21.50 18.07 0.16
N ASP A 451 22.05 19.11 -0.45
CA ASP A 451 22.44 20.37 0.14
C ASP A 451 21.53 21.47 -0.41
N PHE A 452 20.49 21.84 0.36
CA PHE A 452 19.47 22.79 -0.05
C PHE A 452 19.77 24.18 0.56
N PRO A 453 19.89 25.25 -0.25
CA PRO A 453 20.27 26.57 0.24
C PRO A 453 19.17 27.21 1.10
N SER A 454 19.51 28.31 1.77
CA SER A 454 18.52 29.26 2.24
C SER A 454 17.75 29.84 1.04
N PHE A 455 16.47 29.51 0.93
CA PHE A 455 15.56 30.01 -0.10
C PHE A 455 14.80 31.26 0.39
N THR A 456 14.26 32.02 -0.57
CA THR A 456 13.32 33.11 -0.28
C THR A 456 11.97 32.57 0.19
N ARG A 457 11.39 33.19 1.22
CA ARG A 457 10.02 32.93 1.66
C ARG A 457 9.06 34.00 1.15
N LEU A 458 7.93 33.60 0.58
CA LEU A 458 6.83 34.46 0.16
C LEU A 458 5.50 33.80 0.52
N ALA A 459 4.59 34.53 1.16
CA ALA A 459 3.24 34.02 1.40
C ALA A 459 2.50 33.88 0.05
N THR A 460 2.29 32.64 -0.38
CA THR A 460 1.53 32.30 -1.59
C THR A 460 0.21 31.60 -1.25
N VAL A 461 -0.80 31.78 -2.12
CA VAL A 461 -2.05 31.01 -2.07
C VAL A 461 -1.73 29.51 -2.21
N PRO A 462 -2.37 28.61 -1.43
CA PRO A 462 -2.15 27.17 -1.52
C PRO A 462 -2.25 26.64 -2.95
N ARG A 463 -1.36 25.72 -3.32
CA ARG A 463 -1.32 25.11 -4.66
C ARG A 463 -1.40 23.61 -4.53
N ILE A 464 -2.54 23.07 -4.92
CA ILE A 464 -2.77 21.63 -4.96
C ILE A 464 -1.89 21.03 -6.08
N PRO A 465 -0.98 20.08 -5.78
CA PRO A 465 -0.24 19.38 -6.82
C PRO A 465 -1.22 18.51 -7.62
N LEU A 466 -1.21 18.60 -8.96
CA LEU A 466 -2.12 17.82 -9.82
C LEU A 466 -1.85 16.30 -9.79
N THR A 467 -0.74 15.86 -9.18
CA THR A 467 -0.45 14.45 -8.92
C THR A 467 -1.24 13.95 -7.70
N ALA A 468 -2.35 13.25 -7.95
CA ALA A 468 -3.12 12.57 -6.91
C ALA A 468 -2.22 11.61 -6.10
N GLY A 469 -2.10 11.84 -4.80
CA GLY A 469 -1.27 11.04 -3.89
C GLY A 469 -1.14 11.63 -2.49
N THR A 470 -0.88 12.94 -2.40
CA THR A 470 -0.90 13.70 -1.13
C THR A 470 -1.42 15.12 -1.38
N PRO A 471 -2.53 15.54 -0.74
CA PRO A 471 -2.89 16.96 -0.69
C PRO A 471 -1.83 17.76 0.08
N ASP A 472 -1.77 19.08 -0.18
CA ASP A 472 -0.79 19.97 0.43
C ASP A 472 -0.95 20.04 1.96
N GLN A 473 0.18 20.08 2.69
CA GLN A 473 0.22 20.26 4.16
C GLN A 473 -0.28 21.65 4.60
N HIS A 474 -0.62 22.49 3.62
CA HIS A 474 -1.14 23.84 3.77
C HIS A 474 -2.52 24.03 3.11
N LEU A 475 -3.25 22.92 2.87
CA LEU A 475 -4.70 22.95 2.74
C LEU A 475 -5.27 23.53 4.05
N GLN A 476 -5.81 24.74 4.02
CA GLN A 476 -6.42 25.38 5.19
C GLN A 476 -7.95 25.30 5.18
N HIS A 477 -8.54 25.20 3.99
CA HIS A 477 -9.99 25.19 3.79
C HIS A 477 -10.39 24.15 2.73
N LEU A 478 -11.42 23.37 3.04
CA LEU A 478 -12.01 22.38 2.14
C LEU A 478 -13.52 22.59 2.07
N TYR A 479 -14.02 23.03 0.93
CA TYR A 479 -15.43 23.34 0.71
C TYR A 479 -16.16 22.18 0.02
N LEU A 480 -17.44 21.99 0.33
CA LEU A 480 -18.28 20.96 -0.27
C LEU A 480 -19.28 21.58 -1.27
N GLY A 481 -19.35 21.04 -2.49
CA GLY A 481 -20.42 21.39 -3.43
C GLY A 481 -21.80 20.85 -3.02
N SER A 482 -21.82 19.85 -2.13
CA SER A 482 -23.02 19.13 -1.71
C SER A 482 -22.79 18.30 -0.45
N LEU A 483 -23.89 17.97 0.23
CA LEU A 483 -23.93 17.07 1.39
C LEU A 483 -24.46 15.67 1.03
N ASP A 484 -24.04 15.16 -0.13
CA ASP A 484 -24.19 13.74 -0.47
C ASP A 484 -23.02 12.92 0.07
N ARG A 485 -23.28 11.64 0.36
CA ARG A 485 -22.35 10.77 1.09
C ARG A 485 -21.03 10.56 0.35
N ASP A 486 -21.05 10.52 -0.98
CA ASP A 486 -19.87 10.32 -1.82
C ASP A 486 -18.98 11.56 -1.80
N THR A 487 -19.56 12.76 -1.95
CA THR A 487 -18.84 14.05 -1.89
C THR A 487 -18.23 14.28 -0.50
N VAL A 488 -18.99 14.02 0.57
CA VAL A 488 -18.50 14.18 1.94
C VAL A 488 -17.44 13.11 2.27
N GLY A 489 -17.62 11.84 1.87
CA GLY A 489 -16.64 10.77 2.09
C GLY A 489 -15.32 11.01 1.36
N ALA A 490 -15.39 11.48 0.10
CA ALA A 490 -14.21 11.92 -0.65
C ALA A 490 -13.49 13.09 0.03
N ALA A 491 -14.23 14.08 0.53
CA ALA A 491 -13.65 15.21 1.25
C ALA A 491 -12.99 14.80 2.58
N LEU A 492 -13.65 13.97 3.38
CA LEU A 492 -13.09 13.42 4.62
C LEU A 492 -11.86 12.54 4.36
N THR A 493 -11.84 11.78 3.26
CA THR A 493 -10.66 11.03 2.79
C THR A 493 -9.51 11.97 2.46
N ILE A 494 -9.77 13.08 1.77
CA ILE A 494 -8.75 14.10 1.46
C ILE A 494 -8.20 14.72 2.76
N LEU A 495 -9.05 15.11 3.72
CA LEU A 495 -8.60 15.63 5.01
C LEU A 495 -7.74 14.63 5.79
N ALA A 496 -8.18 13.37 5.86
CA ALA A 496 -7.46 12.32 6.56
C ALA A 496 -6.05 12.07 5.97
N ASN A 497 -5.88 12.26 4.65
CA ASN A 497 -4.55 12.19 4.01
C ASN A 497 -3.79 13.52 4.00
N ALA A 498 -4.45 14.67 4.26
CA ALA A 498 -3.84 15.97 4.49
C ALA A 498 -3.33 16.18 5.93
N ALA A 499 -3.85 15.39 6.88
CA ALA A 499 -3.68 15.53 8.32
C ALA A 499 -2.23 15.93 8.71
N PRO A 500 -1.99 17.18 9.13
CA PRO A 500 -0.64 17.71 9.28
C PRO A 500 0.09 17.11 10.51
N PRO A 501 1.41 17.31 10.65
CA PRO A 501 2.12 16.93 11.87
C PRO A 501 1.56 17.68 13.10
N SER A 502 1.54 17.00 14.25
CA SER A 502 0.97 17.52 15.51
C SER A 502 1.57 18.88 15.89
N GLY A 503 0.71 19.87 16.13
CA GLY A 503 1.09 21.25 16.42
C GLY A 503 0.89 22.24 15.26
N VAL A 504 0.45 21.75 14.09
CA VAL A 504 -0.14 22.56 13.01
C VAL A 504 -1.66 22.39 13.05
N GLU A 505 -2.40 23.47 12.83
CA GLU A 505 -3.86 23.48 12.78
C GLU A 505 -4.37 22.71 11.53
N PRO A 506 -5.38 21.82 11.65
CA PRO A 506 -5.90 21.05 10.53
C PRO A 506 -6.72 21.91 9.55
N PRO A 507 -6.98 21.39 8.33
CA PRO A 507 -7.85 22.08 7.39
C PRO A 507 -9.29 22.15 7.92
N VAL A 508 -9.90 23.33 7.85
CA VAL A 508 -11.32 23.54 8.16
C VAL A 508 -12.18 22.99 7.02
N LEU A 509 -13.05 22.03 7.33
CA LEU A 509 -14.12 21.63 6.41
C LEU A 509 -15.26 22.65 6.49
N HIS A 510 -15.61 23.24 5.35
CA HIS A 510 -16.79 24.05 5.16
C HIS A 510 -17.86 23.20 4.48
N PRO A 511 -19.00 22.90 5.14
CA PRO A 511 -20.05 22.03 4.61
C PRO A 511 -20.92 22.70 3.52
N GLU A 512 -20.45 23.82 2.96
CA GLU A 512 -21.16 24.67 2.00
C GLU A 512 -20.22 25.05 0.83
N PRO A 513 -20.77 25.37 -0.37
CA PRO A 513 -19.96 25.82 -1.50
C PRO A 513 -19.36 27.21 -1.25
N PRO A 514 -18.14 27.51 -1.74
CA PRO A 514 -17.50 28.79 -1.47
C PRO A 514 -18.14 29.95 -2.25
N VAL A 515 -18.14 31.13 -1.64
CA VAL A 515 -18.45 32.42 -2.30
C VAL A 515 -17.18 33.24 -2.57
N GLU A 516 -17.30 34.28 -3.40
CA GLU A 516 -16.16 35.09 -3.88
C GLU A 516 -15.37 35.81 -2.76
N SER A 517 -15.96 35.97 -1.57
CA SER A 517 -15.32 36.55 -0.39
C SER A 517 -14.50 35.57 0.45
N ASP A 518 -14.57 34.27 0.17
CA ASP A 518 -14.05 33.24 1.06
C ASP A 518 -12.54 33.02 0.92
N ALA A 519 -11.95 32.40 1.95
CA ALA A 519 -10.53 32.11 1.98
C ALA A 519 -10.19 30.98 0.97
N PRO A 520 -9.08 31.08 0.21
CA PRO A 520 -8.71 30.08 -0.80
C PRO A 520 -8.60 28.66 -0.23
N GLY A 521 -9.16 27.69 -0.94
CA GLY A 521 -9.19 26.28 -0.54
C GLY A 521 -9.47 25.34 -1.71
N LEU A 522 -9.57 24.05 -1.40
CA LEU A 522 -10.04 23.04 -2.35
C LEU A 522 -11.57 22.95 -2.30
N VAL A 523 -12.21 22.66 -3.43
CA VAL A 523 -13.64 22.34 -3.51
C VAL A 523 -13.80 20.87 -3.91
N VAL A 524 -14.62 20.12 -3.17
CA VAL A 524 -14.99 18.73 -3.49
C VAL A 524 -16.46 18.70 -3.85
N ALA A 525 -16.77 18.25 -5.06
CA ALA A 525 -18.11 18.21 -5.64
C ALA A 525 -18.12 17.23 -6.82
N SER A 526 -19.29 16.69 -7.20
CA SER A 526 -19.43 16.14 -8.56
C SER A 526 -19.39 17.29 -9.58
N TYR A 527 -19.03 16.98 -10.84
CA TYR A 527 -18.87 17.98 -11.90
C TYR A 527 -20.11 18.89 -12.10
N GLY A 528 -21.32 18.35 -11.90
CA GLY A 528 -22.58 19.10 -12.01
C GLY A 528 -22.96 19.93 -10.78
N GLN A 529 -22.21 19.85 -9.68
CA GLN A 529 -22.40 20.60 -8.43
C GLN A 529 -21.34 21.70 -8.22
N ILE A 530 -20.38 21.85 -9.15
CA ILE A 530 -19.40 22.94 -9.12
C ILE A 530 -20.12 24.27 -9.39
N PRO A 531 -20.00 25.31 -8.53
CA PRO A 531 -20.63 26.60 -8.75
C PRO A 531 -20.26 27.23 -10.11
N GLU A 532 -21.24 27.78 -10.84
CA GLU A 532 -21.04 28.27 -12.22
C GLU A 532 -19.88 29.26 -12.36
N GLY A 533 -19.70 30.15 -11.37
CA GLY A 533 -18.59 31.11 -11.34
C GLY A 533 -17.21 30.44 -11.29
N LEU A 534 -17.08 29.33 -10.55
CA LEU A 534 -15.85 28.54 -10.47
C LEU A 534 -15.68 27.66 -11.71
N ALA A 535 -16.77 27.02 -12.18
CA ALA A 535 -16.78 26.22 -13.40
C ALA A 535 -16.33 27.03 -14.63
N SER A 536 -16.67 28.32 -14.69
CA SER A 536 -16.26 29.23 -15.77
C SER A 536 -14.73 29.45 -15.87
N GLN A 537 -13.97 29.12 -14.83
CA GLN A 537 -12.52 29.28 -14.75
C GLN A 537 -11.74 27.97 -14.99
N LEU A 538 -12.42 26.82 -14.96
CA LEU A 538 -11.81 25.50 -15.19
C LEU A 538 -11.41 25.34 -16.67
N SER A 539 -10.18 25.74 -16.97
CA SER A 539 -9.67 25.86 -18.35
C SER A 539 -9.44 24.52 -19.06
N GLU A 540 -9.22 23.44 -18.31
CA GLU A 540 -9.20 22.07 -18.80
C GLU A 540 -9.93 21.17 -17.80
N VAL A 541 -11.07 20.59 -18.22
CA VAL A 541 -11.70 19.46 -17.52
C VAL A 541 -11.77 18.30 -18.48
N ALA A 542 -11.04 17.22 -18.17
CA ALA A 542 -11.28 15.94 -18.81
C ALA A 542 -12.70 15.48 -18.44
N ALA A 543 -13.60 15.47 -19.42
CA ALA A 543 -14.95 14.96 -19.20
C ALA A 543 -14.87 13.53 -18.62
N PRO A 544 -15.69 13.19 -17.61
CA PRO A 544 -15.63 11.87 -17.00
C PRO A 544 -15.86 10.81 -18.07
N PRO A 545 -15.08 9.70 -18.08
CA PRO A 545 -15.32 8.62 -19.01
C PRO A 545 -16.76 8.13 -18.79
N ALA A 546 -17.52 7.99 -19.88
CA ALA A 546 -18.89 7.50 -19.82
C ALA A 546 -18.92 6.15 -19.07
N PRO A 547 -19.92 5.90 -18.20
CA PRO A 547 -19.99 4.67 -17.42
C PRO A 547 -19.96 3.48 -18.38
N ALA A 548 -18.93 2.64 -18.26
CA ALA A 548 -18.77 1.49 -19.13
C ALA A 548 -19.87 0.47 -18.80
N ASP A 549 -20.73 0.18 -19.79
CA ASP A 549 -21.71 -0.90 -19.68
C ASP A 549 -21.00 -2.20 -19.28
N ALA A 550 -21.41 -2.79 -18.15
CA ALA A 550 -20.73 -3.91 -17.51
C ALA A 550 -21.01 -5.25 -18.22
N ALA A 551 -20.76 -5.32 -19.54
CA ALA A 551 -21.21 -6.42 -20.40
C ALA A 551 -20.31 -6.71 -21.62
N THR A 552 -18.97 -6.66 -21.50
CA THR A 552 -18.06 -7.22 -22.53
C THR A 552 -16.72 -7.73 -21.97
N ALA A 553 -16.76 -8.61 -20.99
CA ALA A 553 -15.64 -9.50 -20.70
C ALA A 553 -15.62 -10.69 -21.68
N ALA A 554 -14.42 -11.15 -22.06
CA ALA A 554 -14.13 -12.34 -22.89
C ALA A 554 -14.51 -12.30 -24.38
N ALA A 555 -13.54 -11.89 -25.20
CA ALA A 555 -13.27 -12.47 -26.52
C ALA A 555 -11.75 -12.71 -26.66
N PRO A 556 -11.28 -13.83 -27.25
CA PRO A 556 -9.86 -14.18 -27.28
C PRO A 556 -9.10 -13.46 -28.40
N VAL A 557 -7.84 -13.13 -28.16
CA VAL A 557 -6.93 -12.64 -29.21
C VAL A 557 -6.46 -13.80 -30.09
N GLY A 558 -7.32 -14.22 -31.02
CA GLY A 558 -6.87 -14.90 -32.23
C GLY A 558 -6.27 -13.86 -33.18
N GLY A 559 -4.96 -13.94 -33.43
CA GLY A 559 -4.30 -13.02 -34.33
C GLY A 559 -4.38 -13.47 -35.79
N GLU A 560 -4.33 -12.52 -36.72
CA GLU A 560 -3.82 -12.83 -38.05
C GLU A 560 -3.06 -11.66 -38.71
N THR A 561 -2.39 -12.06 -39.79
CA THR A 561 -1.44 -11.35 -40.65
C THR A 561 -1.80 -9.92 -41.09
N ALA A 562 -0.76 -9.11 -41.34
CA ALA A 562 -0.89 -7.83 -42.02
C ALA A 562 -0.84 -7.99 -43.55
N ALA A 563 -1.79 -7.37 -44.26
CA ALA A 563 -1.71 -7.05 -45.69
C ALA A 563 -2.52 -5.77 -45.98
N PRO A 564 -2.12 -4.89 -46.93
CA PRO A 564 -2.64 -3.52 -47.00
C PRO A 564 -3.75 -3.26 -48.06
N ASN A 565 -4.52 -2.20 -47.79
CA ASN A 565 -5.33 -1.33 -48.67
C ASN A 565 -5.41 -1.66 -50.19
N GLY A 566 -6.63 -1.74 -50.74
CA GLY A 566 -6.82 -1.77 -52.20
C GLY A 566 -8.26 -1.78 -52.76
N ALA A 567 -8.93 -0.63 -52.74
CA ALA A 567 -10.02 -0.19 -53.65
C ALA A 567 -11.41 -0.89 -53.70
N ASP A 568 -12.40 -0.04 -53.96
CA ASP A 568 -13.70 -0.19 -54.62
C ASP A 568 -14.71 -1.30 -54.26
N ALA A 569 -15.94 -0.85 -53.98
CA ALA A 569 -17.13 -1.68 -53.82
C ALA A 569 -18.05 -1.56 -55.05
N THR A 570 -18.43 -2.69 -55.67
CA THR A 570 -19.75 -2.91 -56.31
C THR A 570 -19.89 -4.36 -56.80
N ALA A 571 -20.55 -5.23 -56.02
CA ALA A 571 -21.13 -6.50 -56.48
C ALA A 571 -22.03 -7.12 -55.38
N LEU A 572 -23.21 -6.53 -55.13
CA LEU A 572 -24.26 -7.23 -54.36
C LEU A 572 -25.10 -8.11 -55.31
N GLU A 573 -25.73 -9.14 -54.75
CA GLU A 573 -26.80 -9.95 -55.37
C GLU A 573 -26.51 -10.72 -56.67
N THR A 574 -26.02 -11.95 -56.52
CA THR A 574 -26.65 -13.15 -57.14
C THR A 574 -26.05 -14.43 -56.53
N GLY A 575 -26.88 -15.43 -56.20
CA GLY A 575 -26.36 -16.75 -55.78
C GLY A 575 -27.08 -17.50 -54.65
N ILE A 576 -28.16 -16.98 -54.06
CA ILE A 576 -28.99 -17.76 -53.12
C ILE A 576 -29.77 -18.85 -53.90
N ALA A 577 -29.88 -20.04 -53.29
CA ALA A 577 -30.72 -21.17 -53.71
C ALA A 577 -30.31 -21.92 -55.01
N ALA A 578 -29.27 -22.76 -54.91
CA ALA A 578 -29.17 -23.99 -55.68
C ALA A 578 -28.56 -25.15 -54.85
N ARG A 579 -29.07 -26.37 -55.05
CA ARG A 579 -28.56 -27.65 -54.49
C ARG A 579 -28.61 -27.82 -52.96
N ALA A 580 -29.84 -27.97 -52.45
CA ALA A 580 -30.11 -29.07 -51.51
C ALA A 580 -30.50 -30.32 -52.33
N GLY A 581 -30.10 -31.52 -51.90
CA GLY A 581 -30.68 -32.78 -52.38
C GLY A 581 -29.80 -33.74 -53.19
N GLU A 582 -28.78 -34.33 -52.56
CA GLU A 582 -28.13 -35.62 -52.93
C GLU A 582 -27.28 -36.07 -51.71
N ALA A 583 -27.30 -37.31 -51.21
CA ALA A 583 -28.24 -38.43 -51.42
C ALA A 583 -28.32 -39.30 -50.15
N LEU A 584 -29.43 -40.04 -49.97
CA LEU A 584 -29.62 -41.00 -48.89
C LEU A 584 -29.03 -42.40 -49.21
N ALA A 585 -28.85 -43.20 -48.16
CA ALA A 585 -28.69 -44.67 -48.17
C ALA A 585 -27.33 -45.32 -48.56
N ARG A 586 -26.44 -45.44 -47.55
CA ARG A 586 -25.91 -46.73 -47.08
C ARG A 586 -26.10 -46.74 -45.55
N VAL A 587 -26.84 -47.66 -44.91
CA VAL A 587 -26.66 -49.13 -44.78
C VAL A 587 -25.31 -49.46 -44.13
N GLY A 588 -25.21 -49.93 -42.88
CA GLY A 588 -26.22 -50.08 -41.80
C GLY A 588 -25.93 -51.27 -40.85
N ARG A 589 -26.51 -51.26 -39.63
CA ARG A 589 -26.37 -52.26 -38.52
C ARG A 589 -25.00 -52.17 -37.79
N LEU A 590 -24.89 -52.08 -36.45
CA LEU A 590 -25.46 -52.77 -35.26
C LEU A 590 -24.60 -53.96 -34.78
N GLY A 591 -24.14 -53.91 -33.51
CA GLY A 591 -23.39 -54.93 -32.76
C GLY A 591 -21.87 -54.83 -33.00
N ASP A 592 -21.01 -54.53 -32.02
CA ASP A 592 -21.08 -54.76 -30.57
C ASP A 592 -20.95 -53.48 -29.69
#